data_AF-A0A2Z4MR57-F1
#
_entry.id   AF-A0A2Z4MR57-F1
#
_cell.length_a   1.000
_cell.length_b   1.000
_cell.length_c   1.000
_cell.angle_alpha   90.00
_cell.angle_beta   90.00
_cell.angle_gamma   90.00
#
_symmetry.space_group_name_H-M   'P 1'
#
loop_
_entity.id
_entity.type
_entity.pdbx_description
1 polymer ?
#
loop_
_entity_poly.entity_id
_entity_poly.type
_entity_poly.pdbx_seq_one_letter_code
_entity_poly.pdbx_strand_id
1 'polypeptide(L)'
;MNLYTFKELVSNLENISWKLDRFRIHTVNHINKFFEDQNCAEADINLPCAEWDEEEREEFESEWAYLGNNVVASLYSEMGWDYEELSSIKTIQRSYLADCSYYNYTFYDVWKKIIQCDNVEFCYAMNVLRYLVYERTKLGNSIVNITDYALKKYELIVIRDLLSHQKRPTVFIAMSFADELREAGRYICDSIKAAGYEPILMHQKEHNEWIVPEIIYEIKRSLFVVADFTGQKNGVYYEAGFSKALDKVVIMTCRKDSFNDVNFDTSQINHIVWENENDLYEKLLTRIVKTIGRNEVI
;
A
#
# COMPACT_ATOMS: atom_id res chain seq x y z
N MET A 1 -14.16 4.25 3.15
CA MET A 1 -15.28 5.18 3.38
C MET A 1 -14.94 6.46 2.69
N ASN A 2 -15.76 6.92 1.74
CA ASN A 2 -15.44 8.13 0.98
C ASN A 2 -15.61 9.40 1.84
N LEU A 3 -15.03 10.51 1.36
CA LEU A 3 -15.04 11.80 2.06
C LEU A 3 -16.46 12.31 2.33
N TYR A 4 -17.42 12.06 1.45
CA TYR A 4 -18.81 12.49 1.63
C TYR A 4 -19.44 11.81 2.86
N THR A 5 -19.38 10.48 2.93
CA THR A 5 -19.88 9.72 4.09
C THR A 5 -19.14 10.08 5.36
N PHE A 6 -17.83 10.34 5.28
CA PHE A 6 -17.06 10.81 6.43
C PHE A 6 -17.58 12.15 6.96
N LYS A 7 -17.83 13.13 6.08
CA LYS A 7 -18.39 14.44 6.46
C LYS A 7 -19.73 14.31 7.17
N GLU A 8 -20.61 13.44 6.69
CA GLU A 8 -21.91 13.18 7.33
C GLU A 8 -21.78 12.53 8.71
N LEU A 9 -20.87 11.58 8.89
CA LEU A 9 -20.69 10.94 10.20
C LEU A 9 -20.06 11.89 11.21
N VAL A 10 -19.06 12.65 10.78
CA VAL A 10 -18.33 13.58 11.65
C VAL A 10 -19.21 14.76 12.09
N SER A 11 -20.13 15.22 11.24
CA SER A 11 -21.05 16.32 11.60
C SER A 11 -22.00 15.98 12.75
N ASN A 12 -22.25 14.68 12.99
CA ASN A 12 -23.09 14.20 14.08
C ASN A 12 -22.35 14.01 15.42
N LEU A 13 -21.03 14.21 15.45
CA LEU A 13 -20.23 14.03 16.66
C LEU A 13 -20.29 15.26 17.57
N GLU A 14 -20.40 15.03 18.87
CA GLU A 14 -20.49 16.10 19.87
C GLU A 14 -19.18 16.88 19.98
N ASN A 15 -19.28 18.23 20.03
CA ASN A 15 -18.14 19.14 20.16
C ASN A 15 -17.05 18.96 19.08
N ILE A 16 -17.42 18.41 17.92
CA ILE A 16 -16.45 17.98 16.91
C ILE A 16 -15.63 19.13 16.32
N SER A 17 -16.25 20.29 16.12
CA SER A 17 -15.59 21.46 15.51
C SER A 17 -14.33 21.88 16.27
N TRP A 18 -14.42 22.02 17.61
CA TRP A 18 -13.27 22.38 18.44
C TRP A 18 -12.21 21.27 18.46
N LYS A 19 -12.63 20.00 18.48
CA LYS A 19 -11.71 18.85 18.50
C LYS A 19 -10.90 18.78 17.21
N LEU A 20 -11.55 18.98 16.06
CA LEU A 20 -10.90 19.02 14.74
C LEU A 20 -9.97 20.23 14.60
N ASP A 21 -10.34 21.39 15.14
CA ASP A 21 -9.48 22.57 15.16
C ASP A 21 -8.18 22.30 15.93
N ARG A 22 -8.28 21.72 17.13
CA ARG A 22 -7.09 21.36 17.91
C ARG A 22 -6.27 20.24 17.31
N PHE A 23 -6.94 19.23 16.73
CA PHE A 23 -6.28 18.19 15.96
C PHE A 23 -5.42 18.80 14.85
N ARG A 24 -5.98 19.75 14.09
CA ARG A 24 -5.25 20.44 13.03
C ARG A 24 -4.07 21.23 13.56
N ILE A 25 -4.29 22.12 14.54
CA ILE A 25 -3.22 22.95 15.11
C ILE A 25 -2.05 22.08 15.60
N HIS A 26 -2.36 21.00 16.33
CA HIS A 26 -1.34 20.09 16.83
C HIS A 26 -0.59 19.41 15.69
N THR A 27 -1.31 18.82 14.74
CA THR A 27 -0.72 18.09 13.61
C THR A 27 0.17 19.00 12.78
N VAL A 28 -0.31 20.20 12.44
CA VAL A 28 0.46 21.20 11.67
C VAL A 28 1.74 21.59 12.40
N ASN A 29 1.67 21.88 13.70
CA ASN A 29 2.87 22.25 14.46
C ASN A 29 3.91 21.12 14.49
N HIS A 30 3.48 19.88 14.63
CA HIS A 30 4.38 18.73 14.66
C HIS A 30 4.96 18.39 13.29
N ILE A 31 4.19 18.55 12.21
CA ILE A 31 4.69 18.40 10.85
C ILE A 31 5.68 19.53 10.50
N ASN A 32 5.41 20.77 10.91
CA ASN A 32 6.36 21.87 10.75
C ASN A 32 7.67 21.59 11.49
N LYS A 33 7.59 21.08 12.71
CA LYS A 33 8.78 20.63 13.44
C LYS A 33 9.53 19.53 12.68
N PHE A 34 8.83 18.56 12.09
CA PHE A 34 9.48 17.53 11.28
C PHE A 34 10.25 18.13 10.08
N PHE A 35 9.69 19.16 9.42
CA PHE A 35 10.41 19.89 8.37
C PHE A 35 11.61 20.69 8.91
N GLU A 36 11.52 21.25 10.12
CA GLU A 36 12.67 21.88 10.78
C GLU A 36 13.77 20.85 11.08
N ASP A 37 13.40 19.67 11.60
CA ASP A 37 14.33 18.58 11.88
C ASP A 37 15.00 18.07 10.58
N GLN A 38 14.25 18.01 9.46
CA GLN A 38 14.79 17.72 8.13
C GLN A 38 15.83 18.77 7.70
N ASN A 39 15.51 20.06 7.83
CA ASN A 39 16.44 21.14 7.47
C ASN A 39 17.72 21.10 8.33
N CYS A 40 17.60 20.74 9.62
CA CYS A 40 18.77 20.53 10.48
C CYS A 40 19.63 19.36 10.00
N ALA A 41 19.01 18.22 9.65
CA ALA A 41 19.73 17.06 9.13
C ALA A 41 20.42 17.35 7.79
N GLU A 42 19.80 18.15 6.92
CA GLU A 42 20.42 18.63 5.68
C GLU A 42 21.66 19.51 6.00
N ALA A 43 21.56 20.41 6.98
CA ALA A 43 22.66 21.30 7.36
C ALA A 43 23.86 20.55 7.96
N ASP A 44 23.64 19.43 8.66
CA ASP A 44 24.69 18.63 9.29
C ASP A 44 25.63 17.95 8.27
N ILE A 45 25.18 17.76 7.02
CA ILE A 45 25.97 17.17 5.94
C ILE A 45 27.11 18.12 5.48
N ASN A 46 27.15 19.37 5.98
CA ASN A 46 28.22 20.35 5.75
C ASN A 46 28.56 20.61 4.26
N LEU A 47 27.63 20.27 3.38
CA LEU A 47 27.63 20.55 1.95
C LEU A 47 26.22 21.01 1.57
N PRO A 48 26.05 22.04 0.73
CA PRO A 48 24.73 22.39 0.19
C PRO A 48 24.12 21.18 -0.52
N CYS A 49 22.81 20.93 -0.37
CA CYS A 49 22.14 19.80 -1.03
C CYS A 49 22.40 19.75 -2.55
N ALA A 50 22.56 20.91 -3.20
CA ALA A 50 22.93 21.02 -4.62
C ALA A 50 24.29 20.39 -4.99
N GLU A 51 25.18 20.23 -4.02
CA GLU A 51 26.54 19.70 -4.16
C GLU A 51 26.66 18.23 -3.72
N TRP A 52 25.60 17.64 -3.15
CA TRP A 52 25.58 16.21 -2.81
C TRP A 52 25.63 15.37 -4.07
N ASP A 53 26.26 14.20 -3.95
CA ASP A 53 26.13 13.20 -5.00
C ASP A 53 24.69 12.65 -5.05
N GLU A 54 24.37 11.97 -6.14
CA GLU A 54 23.01 11.54 -6.41
C GLU A 54 22.55 10.41 -5.47
N GLU A 55 23.48 9.59 -4.96
CA GLU A 55 23.21 8.50 -4.02
C GLU A 55 22.91 9.07 -2.62
N GLU A 56 23.74 10.00 -2.13
CA GLU A 56 23.53 10.71 -0.86
C GLU A 56 22.19 11.47 -0.85
N ARG A 57 21.84 12.14 -1.96
CA ARG A 57 20.56 12.83 -2.07
C ARG A 57 19.38 11.86 -2.09
N GLU A 58 19.49 10.75 -2.81
CA GLU A 58 18.43 9.73 -2.86
C GLU A 58 18.21 9.08 -1.50
N GLU A 59 19.27 8.73 -0.78
CA GLU A 59 19.16 8.19 0.58
C GLU A 59 18.46 9.16 1.54
N PHE A 60 18.87 10.44 1.50
CA PHE A 60 18.26 11.48 2.33
C PHE A 60 16.79 11.70 1.97
N GLU A 61 16.45 11.81 0.68
CA GLU A 61 15.08 11.97 0.24
C GLU A 61 14.22 10.76 0.60
N SER A 62 14.73 9.54 0.42
CA SER A 62 14.06 8.30 0.79
C SER A 62 13.68 8.26 2.28
N GLU A 63 14.56 8.80 3.14
CA GLU A 63 14.32 8.86 4.57
C GLU A 63 13.31 9.95 4.96
N TRP A 64 13.47 11.16 4.41
CA TRP A 64 12.83 12.37 4.93
C TRP A 64 11.62 12.86 4.12
N ALA A 65 11.62 12.64 2.80
CA ALA A 65 10.71 13.33 1.90
C ALA A 65 9.88 12.39 1.02
N TYR A 66 10.42 11.26 0.61
CA TYR A 66 9.83 10.42 -0.42
C TYR A 66 8.49 9.82 0.02
N LEU A 67 7.50 9.97 -0.84
CA LEU A 67 6.20 9.32 -0.73
C LEU A 67 5.99 8.44 -1.97
N GLY A 68 5.65 7.16 -1.77
CA GLY A 68 5.38 6.26 -2.90
C GLY A 68 4.27 6.78 -3.82
N ASN A 69 4.46 6.66 -5.13
CA ASN A 69 3.47 7.05 -6.16
C ASN A 69 2.06 6.49 -5.85
N ASN A 70 1.99 5.22 -5.46
CA ASN A 70 0.77 4.54 -5.01
C ASN A 70 0.11 5.17 -3.78
N VAL A 71 0.89 5.66 -2.80
CA VAL A 71 0.39 6.40 -1.63
C VAL A 71 -0.24 7.71 -2.08
N VAL A 72 0.44 8.45 -2.96
CA VAL A 72 -0.06 9.73 -3.49
C VAL A 72 -1.34 9.51 -4.30
N ALA A 73 -1.33 8.60 -5.27
CA ALA A 73 -2.48 8.30 -6.12
C ALA A 73 -3.68 7.83 -5.28
N SER A 74 -3.44 7.00 -4.26
CA SER A 74 -4.49 6.56 -3.34
C SER A 74 -5.04 7.71 -2.52
N LEU A 75 -4.19 8.59 -1.97
CA LEU A 75 -4.64 9.77 -1.24
C LEU A 75 -5.50 10.67 -2.13
N TYR A 76 -5.03 10.98 -3.35
CA TYR A 76 -5.77 11.81 -4.29
C TYR A 76 -7.13 11.21 -4.63
N SER A 77 -7.18 9.91 -4.89
CA SER A 77 -8.44 9.20 -5.14
C SER A 77 -9.41 9.28 -3.95
N GLU A 78 -8.94 9.00 -2.72
CA GLU A 78 -9.78 9.05 -1.51
C GLU A 78 -10.26 10.47 -1.18
N MET A 79 -9.47 11.49 -1.53
CA MET A 79 -9.81 12.90 -1.37
C MET A 79 -10.70 13.44 -2.51
N GLY A 80 -10.86 12.70 -3.60
CA GLY A 80 -11.52 13.20 -4.81
C GLY A 80 -10.76 14.34 -5.49
N TRP A 81 -9.43 14.38 -5.32
CA TRP A 81 -8.56 15.35 -5.97
C TRP A 81 -8.16 14.89 -7.36
N ASP A 82 -7.94 15.85 -8.26
CA ASP A 82 -7.40 15.59 -9.58
C ASP A 82 -5.92 15.20 -9.50
N TYR A 83 -5.63 13.93 -9.78
CA TYR A 83 -4.28 13.41 -9.77
C TYR A 83 -3.44 13.92 -10.96
N GLU A 84 -4.08 14.25 -12.08
CA GLU A 84 -3.38 14.74 -13.27
C GLU A 84 -2.74 16.11 -13.04
N GLU A 85 -3.35 16.95 -12.18
CA GLU A 85 -2.79 18.24 -11.75
C GLU A 85 -1.38 18.07 -11.14
N LEU A 86 -1.17 17.01 -10.35
CA LEU A 86 0.11 16.75 -9.70
C LEU A 86 1.04 15.92 -10.58
N SER A 87 0.54 14.86 -11.23
CA SER A 87 1.39 13.96 -12.01
C SER A 87 1.97 14.62 -13.27
N SER A 88 1.23 15.56 -13.88
CA SER A 88 1.68 16.28 -15.09
C SER A 88 2.91 17.17 -14.87
N ILE A 89 3.15 17.63 -13.64
CA ILE A 89 4.31 18.46 -13.30
C ILE A 89 5.50 17.67 -12.76
N LYS A 90 5.38 16.33 -12.66
CA LYS A 90 6.42 15.47 -12.10
C LYS A 90 7.25 14.81 -13.20
N THR A 91 8.55 14.78 -12.95
CA THR A 91 9.52 14.14 -13.84
C THR A 91 9.98 12.80 -13.26
N ILE A 92 10.30 11.88 -14.16
CA ILE A 92 10.90 10.59 -13.81
C ILE A 92 12.36 10.86 -13.39
N GLN A 93 12.75 10.31 -12.24
CA GLN A 93 14.12 10.26 -11.77
C GLN A 93 14.67 8.83 -11.90
N ARG A 94 15.99 8.70 -12.01
CA ARG A 94 16.67 7.40 -11.92
C ARG A 94 17.17 7.24 -10.49
N SER A 95 16.83 6.11 -9.89
CA SER A 95 17.36 5.67 -8.61
C SER A 95 18.72 5.03 -8.84
N TYR A 96 19.75 5.53 -8.17
CA TYR A 96 21.11 5.01 -8.13
C TYR A 96 21.20 3.79 -7.20
N LEU A 97 20.33 3.68 -6.20
CA LEU A 97 20.31 2.57 -5.25
C LEU A 97 19.67 1.29 -5.83
N ALA A 98 18.56 1.43 -6.56
CA ALA A 98 17.79 0.31 -7.11
C ALA A 98 17.91 0.15 -8.64
N ASP A 99 18.75 0.96 -9.30
CA ASP A 99 18.92 1.03 -10.76
C ASP A 99 17.59 1.03 -11.54
N CYS A 100 16.64 1.85 -11.08
CA CYS A 100 15.28 1.93 -11.63
C CYS A 100 14.83 3.36 -11.90
N SER A 101 13.80 3.53 -12.71
CA SER A 101 13.11 4.81 -12.88
C SER A 101 11.92 4.91 -11.93
N TYR A 102 11.71 6.09 -11.34
CA TYR A 102 10.56 6.37 -10.46
C TYR A 102 10.11 7.83 -10.56
N TYR A 103 8.83 8.09 -10.29
CA TYR A 103 8.36 9.44 -10.01
C TYR A 103 8.70 9.86 -8.58
N ASN A 104 9.42 10.97 -8.45
CA ASN A 104 9.74 11.54 -7.15
C ASN A 104 8.61 12.43 -6.65
N TYR A 105 7.68 11.81 -5.92
CA TYR A 105 6.71 12.53 -5.12
C TYR A 105 7.27 12.70 -3.71
N THR A 106 7.23 13.94 -3.23
CA THR A 106 7.62 14.26 -1.87
C THR A 106 6.37 14.46 -1.01
N PHE A 107 6.50 14.24 0.30
CA PHE A 107 5.46 14.58 1.26
C PHE A 107 5.07 16.06 1.18
N TYR A 108 6.03 16.93 0.85
CA TYR A 108 5.76 18.36 0.67
C TYR A 108 4.76 18.63 -0.46
N ASP A 109 4.76 17.84 -1.54
CA ASP A 109 3.82 17.98 -2.65
C ASP A 109 2.37 17.77 -2.21
N VAL A 110 2.13 16.72 -1.42
CA VAL A 110 0.79 16.42 -0.90
C VAL A 110 0.42 17.34 0.27
N TRP A 111 1.38 17.72 1.10
CA TRP A 111 1.17 18.57 2.27
C TRP A 111 0.63 19.96 1.90
N LYS A 112 1.13 20.56 0.80
CA LYS A 112 0.63 21.85 0.28
C LYS A 112 -0.87 21.83 -0.02
N LYS A 113 -1.42 20.68 -0.42
CA LYS A 113 -2.85 20.53 -0.71
C LYS A 113 -3.62 20.23 0.57
N ILE A 114 -3.10 19.34 1.43
CA ILE A 114 -3.69 19.02 2.74
C ILE A 114 -3.87 20.28 3.60
N ILE A 115 -2.88 21.18 3.65
CA ILE A 115 -2.96 22.39 4.51
C ILE A 115 -4.04 23.39 4.05
N GLN A 116 -4.54 23.29 2.82
CA GLN A 116 -5.59 24.15 2.28
C GLN A 116 -7.00 23.63 2.58
N CYS A 117 -7.13 22.37 2.98
CA CYS A 117 -8.41 21.76 3.35
C CYS A 117 -9.09 22.48 4.51
N ASP A 118 -10.41 22.30 4.64
CA ASP A 118 -11.11 22.62 5.88
C ASP A 118 -10.72 21.65 7.02
N ASN A 119 -11.20 21.88 8.25
CA ASN A 119 -10.82 21.05 9.40
C ASN A 119 -11.28 19.59 9.30
N VAL A 120 -12.39 19.32 8.61
CA VAL A 120 -12.93 17.96 8.44
C VAL A 120 -12.12 17.22 7.38
N GLU A 121 -11.93 17.85 6.23
CA GLU A 121 -11.12 17.32 5.12
C GLU A 121 -9.66 17.11 5.53
N PHE A 122 -9.08 18.04 6.31
CA PHE A 122 -7.73 17.91 6.85
C PHE A 122 -7.62 16.66 7.74
N CYS A 123 -8.57 16.45 8.65
CA CYS A 123 -8.57 15.28 9.53
C CYS A 123 -8.72 13.98 8.74
N TYR A 124 -9.61 13.97 7.74
CA TYR A 124 -9.77 12.83 6.84
C TYR A 124 -8.48 12.53 6.07
N ALA A 125 -7.86 13.54 5.43
CA ALA A 125 -6.64 13.39 4.65
C ALA A 125 -5.49 12.83 5.50
N MET A 126 -5.30 13.35 6.71
CA MET A 126 -4.27 12.85 7.63
C MET A 126 -4.54 11.40 8.05
N ASN A 127 -5.80 11.05 8.31
CA ASN A 127 -6.16 9.69 8.71
C ASN A 127 -6.04 8.69 7.54
N VAL A 128 -6.33 9.12 6.30
CA VAL A 128 -6.05 8.34 5.08
C VAL A 128 -4.54 8.17 4.90
N LEU A 129 -3.76 9.25 5.00
CA LEU A 129 -2.32 9.22 4.79
C LEU A 129 -1.64 8.31 5.83
N ARG A 130 -2.00 8.43 7.11
CA ARG A 130 -1.60 7.52 8.20
C ARG A 130 -1.77 6.05 7.82
N TYR A 131 -2.86 5.71 7.14
CA TYR A 131 -3.15 4.33 6.73
C TYR A 131 -2.34 3.88 5.50
N LEU A 132 -1.98 4.81 4.62
CA LEU A 132 -1.30 4.49 3.35
C LEU A 132 0.23 4.46 3.48
N VAL A 133 0.82 5.23 4.39
CA VAL A 133 2.28 5.33 4.53
C VAL A 133 2.89 4.06 5.13
N TYR A 134 4.14 3.79 4.78
CA TYR A 134 4.89 2.66 5.35
C TYR A 134 5.52 3.06 6.68
N GLU A 135 4.99 2.56 7.79
CA GLU A 135 5.41 2.93 9.15
C GLU A 135 6.89 2.63 9.45
N ARG A 136 7.57 1.80 8.65
CA ARG A 136 9.01 1.55 8.85
C ARG A 136 9.91 2.65 8.27
N THR A 137 9.41 3.54 7.40
CA THR A 137 10.18 4.71 6.99
C THR A 137 10.10 5.78 8.07
N LYS A 138 11.09 6.66 8.17
CA LYS A 138 11.10 7.73 9.17
C LYS A 138 9.95 8.70 8.98
N LEU A 139 9.71 9.13 7.74
CA LEU A 139 8.54 9.94 7.37
C LEU A 139 7.22 9.23 7.70
N GLY A 140 7.07 7.96 7.29
CA GLY A 140 5.84 7.19 7.53
C GLY A 140 5.56 7.01 9.02
N ASN A 141 6.58 6.65 9.80
CA ASN A 141 6.49 6.56 11.26
C ASN A 141 6.08 7.89 11.89
N SER A 142 6.66 8.99 11.44
CA SER A 142 6.35 10.33 11.94
C SER A 142 4.90 10.72 11.67
N ILE A 143 4.41 10.51 10.44
CA ILE A 143 3.02 10.79 10.05
C ILE A 143 2.04 9.96 10.90
N VAL A 144 2.31 8.67 11.08
CA VAL A 144 1.47 7.77 11.88
C VAL A 144 1.43 8.24 13.33
N ASN A 145 2.60 8.45 13.96
CA ASN A 145 2.69 8.84 15.36
C ASN A 145 2.03 10.20 15.64
N ILE A 146 2.28 11.21 14.80
CA ILE A 146 1.68 12.54 14.94
C ILE A 146 0.16 12.44 14.85
N THR A 147 -0.34 11.72 13.84
CA THR A 147 -1.77 11.59 13.57
C THR A 147 -2.47 10.81 14.68
N ASP A 148 -1.97 9.62 15.04
CA ASP A 148 -2.58 8.78 16.08
C ASP A 148 -2.54 9.43 17.45
N TYR A 149 -1.43 10.12 17.79
CA TYR A 149 -1.35 10.87 19.04
C TYR A 149 -2.37 12.00 19.08
N ALA A 150 -2.51 12.77 17.99
CA ALA A 150 -3.49 13.84 17.89
C ALA A 150 -4.93 13.31 18.01
N LEU A 151 -5.26 12.23 17.27
CA LEU A 151 -6.58 11.59 17.34
C LEU A 151 -6.90 11.14 18.77
N LYS A 152 -5.94 10.53 19.47
CA LYS A 152 -6.11 10.11 20.86
C LYS A 152 -6.26 11.30 21.81
N LYS A 153 -5.37 12.30 21.71
CA LYS A 153 -5.30 13.46 22.61
C LYS A 153 -6.57 14.30 22.58
N TYR A 154 -7.21 14.42 21.42
CA TYR A 154 -8.43 15.21 21.23
C TYR A 154 -9.70 14.36 21.17
N GLU A 155 -9.65 13.11 21.65
CA GLU A 155 -10.81 12.21 21.75
C GLU A 155 -11.52 11.96 20.42
N LEU A 156 -10.74 11.85 19.34
CA LEU A 156 -11.19 11.54 17.99
C LEU A 156 -10.90 10.08 17.61
N ILE A 157 -10.78 9.18 18.59
CA ILE A 157 -10.42 7.79 18.33
C ILE A 157 -11.45 7.07 17.45
N VAL A 158 -12.73 7.46 17.53
CA VAL A 158 -13.77 6.93 16.63
C VAL A 158 -13.43 7.20 15.16
N ILE A 159 -12.82 8.35 14.85
CA ILE A 159 -12.39 8.70 13.48
C ILE A 159 -11.28 7.77 13.00
N ARG A 160 -10.34 7.39 13.88
CA ARG A 160 -9.28 6.43 13.56
C ARG A 160 -9.88 5.13 13.00
N ASP A 161 -10.93 4.64 13.65
CA ASP A 161 -11.52 3.35 13.36
C ASP A 161 -12.51 3.41 12.18
N LEU A 162 -13.10 4.58 11.91
CA LEU A 162 -13.99 4.82 10.76
C LEU A 162 -13.34 4.51 9.39
N LEU A 163 -12.03 4.71 9.24
CA LEU A 163 -11.30 4.34 8.02
C LEU A 163 -10.79 2.89 8.03
N SER A 164 -10.66 2.27 9.20
CA SER A 164 -10.24 0.88 9.34
C SER A 164 -11.31 -0.13 8.89
N HIS A 165 -12.59 0.24 8.98
CA HIS A 165 -13.71 -0.67 8.69
C HIS A 165 -14.07 -0.83 7.20
N GLN A 166 -13.34 -0.24 6.26
CA GLN A 166 -13.78 -0.24 4.85
C GLN A 166 -12.78 -0.72 3.80
N LYS A 167 -11.57 -1.18 4.15
CA LYS A 167 -10.75 -1.95 3.20
C LYS A 167 -10.53 -3.35 3.72
N ARG A 168 -11.06 -4.32 2.96
CA ARG A 168 -10.76 -5.73 3.15
C ARG A 168 -9.23 -5.90 3.09
N PRO A 169 -8.61 -6.70 3.99
CA PRO A 169 -7.18 -6.96 3.92
C PRO A 169 -6.81 -7.46 2.53
N THR A 170 -5.72 -6.94 1.98
CA THR A 170 -5.33 -7.27 0.60
C THR A 170 -4.63 -8.62 0.54
N VAL A 171 -4.71 -9.28 -0.62
CA VAL A 171 -4.07 -10.56 -0.90
C VAL A 171 -3.34 -10.44 -2.21
N PHE A 172 -2.02 -10.61 -2.19
CA PHE A 172 -1.21 -10.51 -3.39
C PHE A 172 -1.29 -11.81 -4.19
N ILE A 173 -1.43 -11.69 -5.51
CA ILE A 173 -1.49 -12.82 -6.44
C ILE A 173 -0.24 -12.82 -7.32
N ALA A 174 0.58 -13.83 -7.14
CA ALA A 174 1.74 -14.13 -7.98
C ALA A 174 1.34 -15.19 -9.01
N MET A 175 1.25 -14.84 -10.30
CA MET A 175 0.92 -15.83 -11.35
C MET A 175 1.45 -15.41 -12.72
N SER A 176 1.50 -16.36 -13.65
CA SER A 176 1.86 -16.11 -15.05
C SER A 176 0.81 -15.24 -15.76
N PHE A 177 1.27 -14.30 -16.60
CA PHE A 177 0.43 -13.45 -17.44
C PHE A 177 0.09 -14.05 -18.82
N ALA A 178 0.32 -15.35 -19.01
CA ALA A 178 -0.05 -16.02 -20.26
C ALA A 178 -1.57 -15.92 -20.48
N ASP A 179 -2.00 -15.64 -21.71
CA ASP A 179 -3.42 -15.44 -22.05
C ASP A 179 -4.29 -16.64 -21.65
N GLU A 180 -3.75 -17.86 -21.75
CA GLU A 180 -4.41 -19.10 -21.34
C GLU A 180 -4.72 -19.19 -19.84
N LEU A 181 -4.07 -18.38 -18.99
CA LEU A 181 -4.29 -18.35 -17.54
C LEU A 181 -5.12 -17.14 -17.09
N ARG A 182 -5.60 -16.32 -18.04
CA ARG A 182 -6.41 -15.14 -17.73
C ARG A 182 -7.71 -15.52 -17.01
N GLU A 183 -8.32 -16.65 -17.38
CA GLU A 183 -9.53 -17.14 -16.72
C GLU A 183 -9.22 -17.65 -15.31
N ALA A 184 -8.17 -18.46 -15.14
CA ALA A 184 -7.70 -18.90 -13.83
C ALA A 184 -7.44 -17.71 -12.88
N GLY A 185 -6.81 -16.64 -13.37
CA GLY A 185 -6.59 -15.43 -12.58
C GLY A 185 -7.87 -14.74 -12.10
N ARG A 186 -8.95 -14.76 -12.90
CA ARG A 186 -10.27 -14.26 -12.48
C ARG A 186 -10.85 -15.11 -11.35
N TYR A 187 -10.81 -16.43 -11.49
CA TYR A 187 -11.33 -17.34 -10.46
C TYR A 187 -10.51 -17.28 -9.15
N ILE A 188 -9.19 -17.02 -9.23
CA ILE A 188 -8.37 -16.71 -8.05
C ILE A 188 -8.90 -15.44 -7.37
N CYS A 189 -9.05 -14.33 -8.12
CA CYS A 189 -9.60 -13.09 -7.58
C CYS A 189 -10.98 -13.29 -6.94
N ASP A 190 -11.88 -14.02 -7.62
CA ASP A 190 -13.24 -14.26 -7.14
C ASP A 190 -13.25 -15.10 -5.86
N SER A 191 -12.39 -16.11 -5.74
CA SER A 191 -12.26 -16.92 -4.53
C SER A 191 -11.78 -16.09 -3.32
N ILE A 192 -10.84 -15.16 -3.54
CA ILE A 192 -10.33 -14.23 -2.52
C ILE A 192 -11.43 -13.26 -2.09
N LYS A 193 -12.18 -12.70 -3.05
CA LYS A 193 -13.32 -11.81 -2.78
C LYS A 193 -14.44 -12.52 -2.03
N ALA A 194 -14.73 -13.76 -2.37
CA ALA A 194 -15.73 -14.59 -1.70
C ALA A 194 -15.33 -14.95 -0.26
N ALA A 195 -14.03 -14.99 0.04
CA ALA A 195 -13.50 -15.13 1.39
C ALA A 195 -13.49 -13.81 2.21
N GLY A 196 -13.86 -12.69 1.59
CA GLY A 196 -13.95 -11.38 2.24
C GLY A 196 -12.69 -10.53 2.16
N TYR A 197 -11.72 -10.89 1.31
CA TYR A 197 -10.46 -10.18 1.13
C TYR A 197 -10.44 -9.38 -0.18
N GLU A 198 -9.43 -8.52 -0.38
CA GLU A 198 -9.23 -7.76 -1.62
C GLU A 198 -8.05 -8.33 -2.44
N PRO A 199 -8.28 -8.93 -3.62
CA PRO A 199 -7.19 -9.47 -4.43
C PRO A 199 -6.41 -8.36 -5.15
N ILE A 200 -5.08 -8.47 -5.14
CA ILE A 200 -4.18 -7.61 -5.90
C ILE A 200 -3.44 -8.48 -6.92
N LEU A 201 -3.82 -8.34 -8.18
CA LEU A 201 -3.17 -8.98 -9.33
C LEU A 201 -2.49 -7.91 -10.18
N MET A 202 -1.16 -7.98 -10.31
CA MET A 202 -0.37 -6.92 -10.95
C MET A 202 -0.74 -6.65 -12.40
N HIS A 203 -1.26 -7.64 -13.14
CA HIS A 203 -1.71 -7.46 -14.53
C HIS A 203 -2.86 -6.45 -14.68
N GLN A 204 -3.62 -6.19 -13.62
CA GLN A 204 -4.82 -5.34 -13.65
C GLN A 204 -4.57 -3.89 -13.21
N LYS A 205 -3.34 -3.57 -12.77
CA LYS A 205 -2.91 -2.19 -12.57
C LYS A 205 -2.19 -1.71 -13.83
N GLU A 206 -2.73 -0.68 -14.48
CA GLU A 206 -1.97 0.02 -15.52
C GLU A 206 -0.75 0.69 -14.86
N HIS A 207 0.45 0.38 -15.34
CA HIS A 207 1.67 1.04 -14.90
C HIS A 207 2.48 1.45 -16.13
N ASN A 208 2.91 2.71 -16.16
CA ASN A 208 3.79 3.25 -17.21
C ASN A 208 5.29 2.91 -16.93
N GLU A 209 5.59 2.17 -15.85
CA GLU A 209 6.92 2.03 -15.25
C GLU A 209 7.33 0.57 -14.92
N TRP A 210 8.46 0.41 -14.21
CA TRP A 210 9.05 -0.85 -13.76
C TRP A 210 8.21 -1.54 -12.67
N ILE A 211 7.80 -2.77 -12.94
CA ILE A 211 6.80 -3.49 -12.14
C ILE A 211 7.32 -4.01 -10.78
N VAL A 212 8.64 -4.14 -10.61
CA VAL A 212 9.26 -4.86 -9.48
C VAL A 212 9.11 -4.15 -8.13
N PRO A 213 9.37 -2.83 -7.97
CA PRO A 213 9.15 -2.15 -6.70
C PRO A 213 7.69 -2.20 -6.23
N GLU A 214 6.74 -2.09 -7.18
CA GLU A 214 5.30 -2.17 -6.89
C GLU A 214 4.89 -3.60 -6.47
N ILE A 215 5.46 -4.64 -7.09
CA ILE A 215 5.29 -6.03 -6.63
C ILE A 215 5.76 -6.18 -5.17
N ILE A 216 6.96 -5.70 -4.84
CA ILE A 216 7.51 -5.80 -3.48
C ILE A 216 6.64 -5.03 -2.49
N TYR A 217 6.15 -3.84 -2.87
CA TYR A 217 5.24 -3.05 -2.07
C TYR A 217 3.91 -3.79 -1.78
N GLU A 218 3.27 -4.32 -2.82
CA GLU A 218 1.99 -5.01 -2.69
C GLU A 218 2.13 -6.33 -1.90
N ILE A 219 3.25 -7.05 -2.07
CA ILE A 219 3.57 -8.21 -1.22
C ILE A 219 3.68 -7.77 0.25
N LYS A 220 4.48 -6.75 0.56
CA LYS A 220 4.71 -6.29 1.95
C LYS A 220 3.41 -5.95 2.68
N ARG A 221 2.46 -5.31 2.01
CA ARG A 221 1.17 -4.90 2.61
C ARG A 221 0.09 -5.98 2.59
N SER A 222 0.20 -6.99 1.74
CA SER A 222 -0.77 -8.08 1.68
C SER A 222 -0.82 -8.88 2.99
N LEU A 223 -2.01 -9.34 3.39
CA LEU A 223 -2.18 -10.20 4.56
C LEU A 223 -1.54 -11.58 4.32
N PHE A 224 -1.79 -12.14 3.14
CA PHE A 224 -1.20 -13.39 2.66
C PHE A 224 -1.08 -13.35 1.14
N VAL A 225 -0.43 -14.37 0.58
CA VAL A 225 -0.13 -14.45 -0.85
C VAL A 225 -0.73 -15.72 -1.44
N VAL A 226 -1.29 -15.62 -2.63
CA VAL A 226 -1.63 -16.77 -3.48
C VAL A 226 -0.62 -16.81 -4.63
N ALA A 227 0.08 -17.92 -4.80
CA ALA A 227 1.08 -18.09 -5.84
C ALA A 227 0.73 -19.27 -6.76
N ASP A 228 0.45 -18.99 -8.03
CA ASP A 228 0.16 -20.01 -9.04
C ASP A 228 1.40 -20.33 -9.89
N PHE A 229 1.89 -21.56 -9.74
CA PHE A 229 3.13 -22.03 -10.36
C PHE A 229 2.93 -22.60 -11.78
N THR A 230 1.73 -22.49 -12.35
CA THR A 230 1.46 -22.97 -13.72
C THR A 230 2.39 -22.27 -14.73
N GLY A 231 3.07 -23.06 -15.56
CA GLY A 231 4.06 -22.54 -16.51
C GLY A 231 5.42 -22.15 -15.90
N GLN A 232 5.68 -22.48 -14.63
CA GLN A 232 7.00 -22.46 -13.99
C GLN A 232 7.75 -21.12 -14.10
N LYS A 233 7.04 -20.01 -13.90
CA LYS A 233 7.63 -18.66 -14.06
C LYS A 233 8.56 -18.32 -12.90
N ASN A 234 9.82 -18.01 -13.20
CA ASN A 234 10.83 -17.58 -12.21
C ASN A 234 10.36 -16.42 -11.32
N GLY A 235 9.60 -15.47 -11.87
CA GLY A 235 9.03 -14.36 -11.10
C GLY A 235 8.11 -14.83 -9.97
N VAL A 236 7.26 -15.82 -10.22
CA VAL A 236 6.35 -16.37 -9.21
C VAL A 236 7.13 -17.06 -8.09
N TYR A 237 8.20 -17.80 -8.44
CA TYR A 237 9.10 -18.40 -7.46
C TYR A 237 9.77 -17.36 -6.57
N TYR A 238 10.28 -16.28 -7.18
CA TYR A 238 10.88 -15.17 -6.47
C TYR A 238 9.90 -14.51 -5.51
N GLU A 239 8.69 -14.18 -5.99
CA GLU A 239 7.63 -13.54 -5.19
C GLU A 239 7.18 -14.43 -4.03
N ALA A 240 6.99 -15.74 -4.26
CA ALA A 240 6.64 -16.70 -3.22
C ALA A 240 7.75 -16.85 -2.16
N GLY A 241 9.01 -16.94 -2.59
CA GLY A 241 10.17 -17.03 -1.70
C GLY A 241 10.35 -15.77 -0.85
N PHE A 242 10.25 -14.59 -1.47
CA PHE A 242 10.29 -13.31 -0.77
C PHE A 242 9.16 -13.17 0.24
N SER A 243 7.95 -13.61 -0.12
CA SER A 243 6.79 -13.60 0.77
C SER A 243 7.00 -14.49 2.00
N LYS A 244 7.59 -15.68 1.81
CA LYS A 244 7.97 -16.57 2.92
C LYS A 244 9.02 -15.94 3.84
N ALA A 245 10.00 -15.25 3.29
CA ALA A 245 11.03 -14.56 4.07
C ALA A 245 10.45 -13.42 4.95
N LEU A 246 9.26 -12.90 4.60
CA LEU A 246 8.51 -11.92 5.39
C LEU A 246 7.51 -12.56 6.36
N ASP A 247 7.62 -13.86 6.64
CA ASP A 247 6.72 -14.64 7.50
C ASP A 247 5.25 -14.62 7.04
N LYS A 248 4.98 -14.38 5.75
CA LYS A 248 3.62 -14.41 5.20
C LYS A 248 3.19 -15.84 4.89
N VAL A 249 1.90 -16.11 5.07
CA VAL A 249 1.29 -17.33 4.55
C VAL A 249 1.26 -17.24 3.02
N VAL A 250 1.73 -18.31 2.36
CA VAL A 250 1.69 -18.45 0.90
C VAL A 250 0.89 -19.69 0.58
N ILE A 251 -0.24 -19.50 -0.09
CA ILE A 251 -1.08 -20.56 -0.63
C ILE A 251 -0.63 -20.82 -2.05
N MET A 252 -0.07 -22.01 -2.29
CA MET A 252 0.46 -22.39 -3.59
C MET A 252 -0.62 -23.11 -4.40
N THR A 253 -0.76 -22.76 -5.67
CA THR A 253 -1.67 -23.40 -6.64
C THR A 253 -0.88 -23.81 -7.89
N CYS A 254 -1.31 -24.83 -8.60
CA CYS A 254 -0.72 -25.21 -9.88
C CYS A 254 -1.71 -26.06 -10.70
N ARG A 255 -1.81 -25.80 -12.00
CA ARG A 255 -2.63 -26.62 -12.90
C ARG A 255 -2.04 -28.03 -12.98
N LYS A 256 -2.91 -29.04 -12.97
CA LYS A 256 -2.53 -30.46 -12.90
C LYS A 256 -1.57 -30.90 -14.00
N ASP A 257 -1.70 -30.35 -15.20
CA ASP A 257 -0.84 -30.63 -16.35
C ASP A 257 0.58 -30.05 -16.20
N SER A 258 0.76 -29.00 -15.40
CA SER A 258 2.04 -28.33 -15.12
C SER A 258 2.67 -28.75 -13.79
N PHE A 259 1.97 -29.57 -13.00
CA PHE A 259 2.36 -29.90 -11.63
C PHE A 259 3.60 -30.80 -11.56
N ASN A 260 3.77 -31.70 -12.53
CA ASN A 260 4.95 -32.58 -12.58
C ASN A 260 6.27 -31.82 -12.86
N ASP A 261 6.16 -30.60 -13.39
CA ASP A 261 7.32 -29.75 -13.71
C ASP A 261 7.64 -28.75 -12.59
N VAL A 262 6.92 -28.81 -11.46
CA VAL A 262 7.18 -27.95 -10.30
C VAL A 262 8.58 -28.24 -9.75
N ASN A 263 9.31 -27.17 -9.43
CA ASN A 263 10.67 -27.26 -8.92
C ASN A 263 10.72 -28.16 -7.68
N PHE A 264 11.75 -29.02 -7.62
CA PHE A 264 11.99 -29.93 -6.51
C PHE A 264 11.90 -29.25 -5.14
N ASP A 265 12.46 -28.04 -5.00
CA ASP A 265 12.51 -27.30 -3.74
C ASP A 265 11.12 -26.88 -3.22
N THR A 266 10.13 -26.75 -4.10
CA THR A 266 8.73 -26.44 -3.72
C THR A 266 7.81 -27.64 -3.83
N SER A 267 8.21 -28.72 -4.50
CA SER A 267 7.39 -29.92 -4.77
C SER A 267 6.83 -30.59 -3.51
N GLN A 268 7.53 -30.48 -2.38
CA GLN A 268 7.10 -31.05 -1.09
C GLN A 268 6.14 -30.13 -0.33
N ILE A 269 6.01 -28.87 -0.76
CA ILE A 269 5.08 -27.90 -0.18
C ILE A 269 3.69 -28.17 -0.76
N ASN A 270 2.65 -28.08 0.08
CA ASN A 270 1.28 -28.39 -0.32
C ASN A 270 0.75 -27.37 -1.34
N HIS A 271 0.69 -27.82 -2.60
CA HIS A 271 0.02 -27.12 -3.69
C HIS A 271 -1.44 -27.55 -3.80
N ILE A 272 -2.31 -26.60 -4.06
CA ILE A 272 -3.63 -26.88 -4.61
C ILE A 272 -3.45 -27.23 -6.08
N VAL A 273 -3.55 -28.53 -6.38
CA VAL A 273 -3.55 -29.02 -7.76
C VAL A 273 -4.96 -28.92 -8.32
N TRP A 274 -5.12 -28.17 -9.41
CA TRP A 274 -6.42 -27.86 -10.02
C TRP A 274 -6.53 -28.34 -11.47
N GLU A 275 -7.72 -28.80 -11.88
CA GLU A 275 -7.96 -29.35 -13.23
C GLU A 275 -8.63 -28.36 -14.18
N ASN A 276 -9.43 -27.45 -13.63
CA ASN A 276 -10.11 -26.35 -14.31
C ASN A 276 -10.38 -25.22 -13.32
N GLU A 277 -10.90 -24.10 -13.80
CA GLU A 277 -11.05 -22.85 -13.06
C GLU A 277 -12.09 -22.94 -11.94
N ASN A 278 -13.17 -23.72 -12.13
CA ASN A 278 -14.14 -23.97 -11.06
C ASN A 278 -13.53 -24.79 -9.92
N ASP A 279 -12.76 -25.82 -10.26
CA ASP A 279 -12.02 -26.63 -9.29
C ASP A 279 -10.99 -25.78 -8.52
N LEU A 280 -10.28 -24.88 -9.22
CA LEU A 280 -9.39 -23.89 -8.63
C LEU A 280 -10.13 -23.01 -7.62
N TYR A 281 -11.26 -22.41 -8.01
CA TYR A 281 -12.04 -21.54 -7.13
C TYR A 281 -12.50 -22.24 -5.85
N GLU A 282 -13.12 -23.42 -5.97
CA GLU A 282 -13.66 -24.14 -4.81
C GLU A 282 -12.56 -24.56 -3.84
N LYS A 283 -11.45 -25.10 -4.37
CA LYS A 283 -10.31 -25.53 -3.55
C LYS A 283 -9.60 -24.35 -2.89
N LEU A 284 -9.40 -23.26 -3.63
CA LEU A 284 -8.72 -22.07 -3.12
C LEU A 284 -9.57 -21.36 -2.06
N LEU A 285 -10.86 -21.14 -2.32
CA LEU A 285 -11.80 -20.60 -1.34
C LEU A 285 -11.79 -21.45 -0.07
N THR A 286 -11.90 -22.77 -0.20
CA THR A 286 -11.86 -23.69 0.94
C THR A 286 -10.55 -23.58 1.73
N ARG A 287 -9.41 -23.47 1.04
CA ARG A 287 -8.10 -23.32 1.68
C ARG A 287 -8.01 -22.01 2.45
N ILE A 288 -8.40 -20.89 1.84
CA ILE A 288 -8.38 -19.57 2.48
C ILE A 288 -9.24 -19.60 3.75
N VAL A 289 -10.50 -20.04 3.63
CA VAL A 289 -11.44 -20.08 4.77
C VAL A 289 -10.93 -20.96 5.91
N LYS A 290 -10.32 -22.11 5.61
CA LYS A 290 -9.85 -23.05 6.65
C LYS A 290 -8.50 -22.68 7.28
N THR A 291 -7.63 -21.99 6.57
CA THR A 291 -6.25 -21.74 7.03
C THR A 291 -5.97 -20.29 7.40
N ILE A 292 -6.71 -19.34 6.82
CA ILE A 292 -6.64 -17.92 7.11
C ILE A 292 -7.87 -17.49 7.92
N GLY A 293 -9.05 -17.95 7.51
CA GLY A 293 -10.35 -17.53 8.06
C GLY A 293 -11.20 -16.79 7.02
N ARG A 294 -12.45 -16.46 7.40
CA ARG A 294 -13.28 -15.52 6.64
C ARG A 294 -13.12 -14.13 7.22
N ASN A 295 -13.03 -13.13 6.35
CA ASN A 295 -13.14 -11.73 6.74
C ASN A 295 -14.59 -11.27 6.56
N GLU A 296 -15.39 -11.45 7.60
CA GLU A 296 -16.77 -10.95 7.63
C GLU A 296 -16.73 -9.42 7.81
N VAL A 297 -17.13 -8.69 6.78
CA VAL A 297 -17.36 -7.24 6.88
C VAL A 297 -18.71 -7.08 7.58
N ILE A 298 -18.69 -6.77 8.88
CA ILE A 298 -19.86 -6.39 9.67
C ILE A 298 -20.32 -4.99 9.26
#